data_AF-A0A7J3W858-F1
#
_entry.id   AF-A0A7J3W858-F1
#
_cell.length_a   1.000
_cell.length_b   1.000
_cell.length_c   1.000
_cell.angle_alpha   90.00
_cell.angle_beta   90.00
_cell.angle_gamma   90.00
#
_symmetry.space_group_name_H-M   'P 1'
#
loop_
_entity.id
_entity.type
_entity.pdbx_description
1 polymer ?
#
loop_
_entity_poly.entity_id
_entity_poly.type
_entity_poly.pdbx_seq_one_letter_code
_entity_poly.pdbx_strand_id
1 'polypeptide(L)'
;MEKSKLLMALVLVLAVWAIAASSVAAYYYSEYVKSTSLLKSLEASTVKVNVVIDYGNNTVQEFRDVILDVKGATALNALMTVAKIEYTVYPFGIFVDSINGVKNSGELNCWWLYSIVKPDGEEVSPEVGADQYRLSNGDTVVWRYTKF
;
A
#
# COMPACT_ATOMS: atom_id res chain seq x y z
N MET A 1 30.30 -57.86 26.29
CA MET A 1 28.91 -58.00 25.83
C MET A 1 28.02 -56.83 26.29
N GLU A 2 28.14 -56.34 27.52
CA GLU A 2 27.32 -55.23 28.05
C GLU A 2 27.61 -53.86 27.39
N LYS A 3 28.88 -53.53 27.14
CA LYS A 3 29.28 -52.27 26.46
C LYS A 3 28.73 -52.11 25.03
N SER A 4 28.61 -53.20 24.25
CA SER A 4 28.09 -53.10 22.87
C SER A 4 26.58 -52.86 22.83
N LYS A 5 25.83 -53.42 23.80
CA LYS A 5 24.39 -53.16 23.95
C LYS A 5 24.11 -51.71 24.33
N LEU A 6 24.94 -51.13 25.21
CA LEU A 6 24.87 -49.71 25.58
C LEU A 6 25.18 -48.78 24.40
N LEU A 7 26.21 -49.09 23.62
CA LEU A 7 26.54 -48.34 22.39
C LEU A 7 25.39 -48.41 21.38
N MET A 8 24.78 -49.58 21.19
CA MET A 8 23.66 -49.76 20.26
C MET A 8 22.41 -48.99 20.71
N ALA A 9 22.11 -48.96 22.01
CA ALA A 9 21.01 -48.16 22.55
C ALA A 9 21.26 -46.65 22.35
N LEU A 10 22.49 -46.18 22.57
CA LEU A 10 22.86 -44.79 22.34
C LEU A 10 22.69 -44.37 20.88
N VAL A 11 23.13 -45.23 19.94
CA VAL A 11 22.96 -44.98 18.50
C VAL A 11 21.48 -44.88 18.12
N LEU A 12 20.62 -45.75 18.66
CA LEU A 12 19.17 -45.69 18.41
C LEU A 12 18.55 -44.39 18.93
N VAL A 13 18.92 -43.95 20.13
CA VAL A 13 18.44 -42.67 20.69
C VAL A 13 18.88 -41.50 19.83
N LEU A 14 20.15 -41.47 19.41
CA LEU A 14 20.66 -40.42 18.53
C LEU A 14 19.99 -40.43 17.16
N ALA A 15 19.67 -41.60 16.61
CA ALA A 15 18.95 -41.72 15.34
C ALA A 15 17.51 -41.18 15.46
N VAL A 16 16.79 -41.55 16.52
CA VAL A 16 15.44 -41.02 16.78
C VAL A 16 15.47 -39.50 16.98
N TRP A 17 16.46 -39.00 17.73
CA TRP A 17 16.64 -37.57 17.92
C TRP A 17 16.94 -36.85 16.60
N ALA A 18 17.83 -37.40 15.77
CA ALA A 18 18.17 -36.81 14.47
C ALA A 18 16.96 -36.78 13.54
N ILE A 19 16.14 -37.83 13.51
CA ILE A 19 14.90 -37.85 12.71
C ILE A 19 13.92 -36.81 13.24
N ALA A 20 13.64 -36.79 14.55
CA ALA A 20 12.73 -35.82 15.14
C ALA A 20 13.20 -34.37 14.90
N ALA A 21 14.48 -34.09 15.13
CA ALA A 21 15.08 -32.78 14.88
C ALA A 21 14.99 -32.40 13.39
N SER A 22 15.24 -33.34 12.47
CA SER A 22 15.14 -33.11 11.03
C SER A 22 13.69 -32.83 10.60
N SER A 23 12.72 -33.57 11.13
CA SER A 23 11.30 -33.35 10.86
C SER A 23 10.83 -31.98 11.37
N VAL A 24 11.23 -31.60 12.58
CA VAL A 24 10.95 -30.28 13.15
C VAL A 24 11.60 -29.18 12.31
N ALA A 25 12.87 -29.34 11.93
CA ALA A 25 13.59 -28.38 11.10
C ALA A 25 12.93 -28.23 9.71
N ALA A 26 12.53 -29.33 9.07
CA ALA A 26 11.85 -29.31 7.79
C ALA A 26 10.48 -28.60 7.87
N TYR A 27 9.74 -28.83 8.96
CA TYR A 27 8.47 -28.14 9.22
C TYR A 27 8.66 -26.62 9.33
N TYR A 28 9.60 -26.18 10.17
CA TYR A 28 9.89 -24.74 10.33
C TYR A 28 10.41 -24.10 9.05
N TYR A 29 11.25 -24.79 8.28
CA TYR A 29 11.75 -24.31 7.00
C TYR A 29 10.61 -24.13 5.98
N SER A 30 9.70 -25.10 5.88
CA SER A 30 8.53 -25.01 5.00
C SER A 30 7.63 -23.83 5.37
N GLU A 31 7.37 -23.63 6.66
CA GLU A 31 6.53 -22.51 7.14
C GLU A 31 7.20 -21.14 6.90
N TYR A 32 8.51 -21.07 7.08
CA TYR A 32 9.30 -19.87 6.78
C TYR A 32 9.23 -19.48 5.30
N VAL A 33 9.42 -20.46 4.39
CA VAL A 33 9.35 -20.23 2.95
C VAL A 33 7.94 -19.79 2.53
N LYS A 34 6.89 -20.39 3.10
CA LYS A 34 5.49 -20.01 2.84
C LYS A 34 5.19 -18.58 3.30
N SER A 35 5.62 -18.20 4.49
CA SER A 35 5.42 -16.85 5.00
C SER A 35 6.13 -15.82 4.13
N THR A 36 7.37 -16.12 3.73
CA THR A 36 8.17 -15.23 2.88
C THR A 36 7.57 -15.07 1.48
N SER A 37 7.06 -16.15 0.88
CA SER A 37 6.45 -16.09 -0.45
C SER A 37 5.13 -15.31 -0.45
N LEU A 38 4.34 -15.43 0.62
CA LEU A 38 3.13 -14.63 0.82
C LEU A 38 3.46 -13.15 0.98
N LEU A 39 4.42 -12.80 1.83
CA LEU A 39 4.84 -11.39 1.99
C LEU A 39 5.31 -10.81 0.66
N LYS A 40 6.13 -11.54 -0.09
CA LYS A 40 6.58 -11.13 -1.42
C LYS A 40 5.43 -10.97 -2.41
N SER A 41 4.42 -11.84 -2.36
CA SER A 41 3.25 -11.70 -3.24
C SER A 41 2.38 -10.51 -2.86
N LEU A 42 2.22 -10.25 -1.56
CA LEU A 42 1.52 -9.07 -1.06
C LEU A 42 2.24 -7.79 -1.51
N GLU A 43 3.54 -7.69 -1.26
CA GLU A 43 4.37 -6.55 -1.68
C GLU A 43 4.30 -6.32 -3.18
N ALA A 44 4.29 -7.37 -4.00
CA ALA A 44 4.13 -7.26 -5.45
C ALA A 44 2.72 -6.85 -5.90
N SER A 45 1.71 -7.03 -5.04
CA SER A 45 0.31 -6.73 -5.33
C SER A 45 -0.18 -5.41 -4.73
N THR A 46 0.65 -4.72 -3.95
CA THR A 46 0.27 -3.49 -3.26
C THR A 46 1.16 -2.32 -3.62
N VAL A 47 0.58 -1.13 -3.63
CA VAL A 47 1.28 0.14 -3.76
C VAL A 47 1.07 0.95 -2.49
N LYS A 48 2.16 1.46 -1.92
CA LYS A 48 2.17 2.32 -0.74
C LYS A 48 2.41 3.76 -1.18
N VAL A 49 1.47 4.65 -0.85
CA VAL A 49 1.48 6.06 -1.26
C VAL A 49 1.19 6.96 -0.07
N ASN A 50 1.43 8.26 -0.24
CA ASN A 50 0.96 9.28 0.69
C ASN A 50 -0.18 10.08 0.05
N VAL A 51 -1.04 10.65 0.88
CA VAL A 51 -2.12 11.55 0.45
C VAL A 51 -2.06 12.81 1.29
N VAL A 52 -2.10 13.96 0.62
CA VAL A 52 -2.17 15.28 1.25
C VAL A 52 -3.42 15.99 0.77
N ILE A 53 -4.17 16.58 1.70
CA ILE A 53 -5.35 17.38 1.41
C ILE A 53 -5.14 18.77 2.01
N ASP A 54 -4.93 19.75 1.16
CA ASP A 54 -4.77 21.17 1.50
C ASP A 54 -6.06 21.92 1.15
N TYR A 55 -6.74 22.44 2.16
CA TYR A 55 -8.01 23.15 2.00
C TYR A 55 -7.84 24.62 1.61
N GLY A 56 -6.61 25.11 1.37
CA GLY A 56 -6.34 26.48 0.95
C GLY A 56 -6.58 27.53 2.04
N ASN A 57 -6.86 27.10 3.28
CA ASN A 57 -7.14 27.94 4.44
C ASN A 57 -6.18 27.64 5.62
N ASN A 58 -4.97 27.17 5.31
CA ASN A 58 -3.96 26.65 6.25
C ASN A 58 -4.35 25.34 6.97
N THR A 59 -5.49 24.74 6.65
CA THR A 59 -5.81 23.38 7.09
C THR A 59 -5.22 22.40 6.10
N VAL A 60 -4.30 21.56 6.55
CA VAL A 60 -3.69 20.49 5.76
C VAL A 60 -3.82 19.18 6.51
N GLN A 61 -4.22 18.12 5.82
CA GLN A 61 -4.25 16.76 6.33
C GLN A 61 -3.27 15.90 5.55
N GLU A 62 -2.40 15.18 6.26
CA GLU A 62 -1.43 14.27 5.67
C GLU A 62 -1.71 12.84 6.12
N PHE A 63 -1.74 11.92 5.17
CA PHE A 63 -1.89 10.49 5.39
C PHE A 63 -0.69 9.79 4.77
N ARG A 64 0.04 9.03 5.57
CA ARG A 64 1.24 8.30 5.14
C ARG A 64 0.96 6.81 5.03
N ASP A 65 1.70 6.16 4.15
CA ASP A 65 1.67 4.72 3.97
C ASP A 65 0.27 4.16 3.67
N VAL A 66 -0.52 4.89 2.87
CA VAL A 66 -1.81 4.42 2.36
C VAL A 66 -1.55 3.26 1.40
N ILE A 67 -2.08 2.08 1.75
CA ILE A 67 -1.87 0.85 0.99
C ILE A 67 -3.04 0.66 0.02
N LEU A 68 -2.72 0.50 -1.25
CA LEU A 68 -3.67 0.25 -2.34
C LEU A 68 -3.33 -1.07 -3.04
N ASP A 69 -4.33 -1.79 -3.53
CA ASP A 69 -4.11 -2.87 -4.50
C ASP A 69 -3.55 -2.27 -5.81
N VAL A 70 -2.54 -2.89 -6.39
CA VAL A 70 -1.86 -2.42 -7.61
C VAL A 70 -2.83 -2.21 -8.79
N LYS A 71 -3.91 -3.00 -8.88
CA LYS A 71 -4.93 -2.86 -9.94
C LYS A 71 -5.73 -1.57 -9.77
N GLY A 72 -5.91 -1.13 -8.52
CA GLY A 72 -6.65 0.05 -8.12
C GLY A 72 -5.77 1.19 -7.61
N ALA A 73 -4.46 1.17 -7.86
CA ALA A 73 -3.54 2.20 -7.37
C ALA A 73 -3.69 3.49 -8.19
N THR A 74 -4.76 4.24 -7.96
CA THR A 74 -5.06 5.52 -8.65
C THR A 74 -5.11 6.68 -7.68
N ALA A 75 -4.90 7.90 -8.18
CA ALA A 75 -4.99 9.11 -7.38
C ALA A 75 -6.37 9.27 -6.71
N LEU A 76 -7.45 8.90 -7.41
CA LEU A 76 -8.81 8.90 -6.86
C LEU A 76 -8.98 7.84 -5.76
N ASN A 77 -8.53 6.60 -5.98
CA ASN A 77 -8.66 5.54 -4.99
C ASN A 77 -7.84 5.83 -3.72
N ALA A 78 -6.68 6.46 -3.87
CA ALA A 78 -5.89 6.96 -2.74
C ALA A 78 -6.71 7.96 -1.91
N LEU A 79 -7.37 8.93 -2.55
CA LEU A 79 -8.21 9.91 -1.87
C LEU A 79 -9.42 9.26 -1.19
N MET A 80 -10.12 8.35 -1.87
CA MET A 80 -11.30 7.65 -1.31
C MET A 80 -10.98 6.81 -0.07
N THR A 81 -9.72 6.40 0.09
CA THR A 81 -9.29 5.63 1.26
C THR A 81 -9.23 6.48 2.53
N VAL A 82 -9.02 7.80 2.39
CA VAL A 82 -8.74 8.70 3.51
C VAL A 82 -9.79 9.81 3.70
N ALA A 83 -10.66 10.04 2.72
CA ALA A 83 -11.63 11.14 2.74
C ALA A 83 -12.98 10.72 2.16
N LYS A 84 -14.04 11.38 2.64
CA LYS A 84 -15.36 11.30 2.01
C LYS A 84 -15.39 12.24 0.82
N ILE A 85 -15.72 11.73 -0.36
CA ILE A 85 -15.76 12.52 -1.59
C ILE A 85 -17.14 12.53 -2.24
N GLU A 86 -17.43 13.60 -2.97
CA GLU A 86 -18.49 13.66 -3.98
C GLU A 86 -17.81 13.88 -5.33
N TYR A 87 -18.28 13.21 -6.38
CA TYR A 87 -17.67 13.30 -7.70
C TYR A 87 -18.68 13.08 -8.82
N THR A 88 -18.34 13.61 -10.00
CA THR A 88 -19.10 13.46 -11.23
C THR A 88 -18.27 12.68 -12.24
N VAL A 89 -18.90 11.69 -12.88
CA VAL A 89 -18.26 10.85 -13.89
C VAL A 89 -18.45 11.48 -15.26
N TYR A 90 -17.36 11.76 -15.96
CA TYR A 90 -17.36 12.18 -17.35
C TYR A 90 -16.72 11.11 -18.24
N PRO A 91 -16.98 11.12 -19.57
CA PRO A 91 -16.33 10.19 -20.51
C PRO A 91 -14.80 10.26 -20.50
N PHE A 92 -14.23 11.40 -20.11
CA PHE A 92 -12.79 11.65 -20.07
C PHE A 92 -12.17 11.46 -18.67
N GLY A 93 -12.95 11.12 -17.65
CA GLY A 93 -12.45 10.87 -16.29
C GLY A 93 -13.41 11.34 -15.20
N ILE A 94 -13.05 11.08 -13.96
CA ILE A 94 -13.80 11.48 -12.77
C ILE A 94 -13.35 12.87 -12.31
N PHE A 95 -14.31 13.76 -12.15
CA PHE A 95 -14.14 15.08 -11.57
C PHE A 95 -14.58 15.08 -10.12
N VAL A 96 -13.68 15.44 -9.20
CA VAL A 96 -13.98 15.49 -7.76
C VAL A 96 -14.67 16.81 -7.44
N ASP A 97 -15.95 16.72 -7.05
CA ASP A 97 -16.80 17.88 -6.73
C ASP A 97 -16.59 18.36 -5.29
N SER A 98 -16.27 17.44 -4.37
CA SER A 98 -16.08 17.74 -2.96
C SER A 98 -15.14 16.78 -2.25
N ILE A 99 -14.42 17.30 -1.26
CA ILE A 99 -13.62 16.53 -0.30
C ILE A 99 -14.03 16.94 1.11
N ASN A 100 -14.46 15.97 1.93
CA ASN A 100 -14.90 16.16 3.32
C ASN A 100 -15.93 17.29 3.51
N GLY A 101 -16.82 17.48 2.53
CA GLY A 101 -17.87 18.49 2.55
C GLY A 101 -17.47 19.87 2.02
N VAL A 102 -16.20 20.10 1.69
CA VAL A 102 -15.75 21.33 1.02
C VAL A 102 -15.96 21.16 -0.49
N LYS A 103 -16.88 21.94 -1.06
CA LYS A 103 -17.33 21.82 -2.46
C LYS A 103 -16.60 22.79 -3.37
N ASN A 104 -16.43 22.40 -4.63
CA ASN A 104 -16.10 23.34 -5.69
C ASN A 104 -17.18 24.42 -5.78
N SER A 105 -16.78 25.65 -6.15
CA SER A 105 -17.69 26.78 -6.31
C SER A 105 -17.28 27.61 -7.52
N GLY A 106 -18.12 27.58 -8.55
CA GLY A 106 -17.97 28.44 -9.72
C GLY A 106 -18.17 29.93 -9.38
N GLU A 107 -19.03 30.24 -8.41
CA GLU A 107 -19.28 31.63 -7.97
C GLU A 107 -18.07 32.23 -7.24
N LEU A 108 -17.36 31.42 -6.45
CA LEU A 108 -16.18 31.84 -5.71
C LEU A 108 -14.87 31.58 -6.47
N ASN A 109 -14.96 30.98 -7.66
CA ASN A 109 -13.85 30.52 -8.48
C ASN A 109 -12.87 29.61 -7.73
N CYS A 110 -13.42 28.69 -6.92
CA CYS A 110 -12.66 27.76 -6.09
C CYS A 110 -12.83 26.32 -6.58
N TRP A 111 -11.72 25.62 -6.77
CA TRP A 111 -11.68 24.27 -7.36
C TRP A 111 -10.67 23.37 -6.66
N TRP A 112 -11.04 22.10 -6.48
CA TRP A 112 -10.12 21.02 -6.12
C TRP A 112 -9.28 20.61 -7.32
N LEU A 113 -7.96 20.68 -7.14
CA LEU A 113 -6.96 20.22 -8.11
C LEU A 113 -6.09 19.16 -7.46
N TYR A 114 -5.57 18.27 -8.28
CA TYR A 114 -4.63 17.25 -7.81
C TYR A 114 -3.31 17.30 -8.56
N SER A 115 -2.25 16.95 -7.86
CA SER A 115 -0.91 16.75 -8.40
C SER A 115 -0.24 15.57 -7.70
N ILE A 116 0.88 15.14 -8.24
CA ILE A 116 1.65 13.99 -7.77
C ILE A 116 3.06 14.46 -7.48
N VAL A 117 3.47 14.39 -6.22
CA VAL A 117 4.85 14.60 -5.82
C VAL A 117 5.55 13.25 -5.81
N LYS A 118 6.60 13.13 -6.62
CA LYS A 118 7.43 11.92 -6.73
C LYS A 118 8.42 11.83 -5.56
N PRO A 119 8.98 10.63 -5.28
CA PRO A 119 9.92 10.45 -4.18
C PRO A 119 11.18 11.32 -4.25
N ASP A 120 11.56 11.79 -5.44
CA ASP A 120 12.68 12.72 -5.67
C ASP A 120 12.29 14.20 -5.48
N GLY A 121 11.03 14.49 -5.19
CA GLY A 121 10.48 15.82 -4.99
C GLY A 121 9.92 16.48 -6.25
N GLU A 122 9.96 15.82 -7.42
CA GLU A 122 9.33 16.36 -8.63
C GLU A 122 7.80 16.40 -8.47
N GLU A 123 7.19 17.55 -8.74
CA GLU A 123 5.74 17.69 -8.75
C GLU A 123 5.20 17.65 -10.19
N VAL A 124 4.37 16.65 -10.46
CA VAL A 124 3.73 16.41 -11.75
C VAL A 124 2.24 16.75 -11.64
N SER A 125 1.72 17.52 -12.58
CA SER A 125 0.28 17.78 -12.73
C SER A 125 -0.27 16.98 -13.91
N PRO A 126 -0.92 15.83 -13.68
CA PRO A 126 -1.34 14.99 -14.80
C PRO A 126 -2.50 15.60 -15.60
N GLU A 127 -2.47 15.43 -16.92
CA GLU A 127 -3.53 15.89 -17.84
C GLU A 127 -4.66 14.86 -18.03
N VAL A 128 -4.91 14.04 -17.02
CA VAL A 128 -5.90 12.96 -17.04
C VAL A 128 -6.80 13.04 -15.79
N GLY A 129 -7.88 12.27 -15.75
CA GLY A 129 -8.69 12.15 -14.53
C GLY A 129 -7.91 11.48 -13.39
N ALA A 130 -8.25 11.80 -12.14
CA ALA A 130 -7.61 11.19 -10.97
C ALA A 130 -7.86 9.67 -10.89
N ASP A 131 -8.93 9.17 -11.52
CA ASP A 131 -9.24 7.75 -11.67
C ASP A 131 -8.33 7.02 -12.68
N GLN A 132 -7.66 7.77 -13.55
CA GLN A 132 -6.84 7.23 -14.63
C GLN A 132 -5.36 7.22 -14.28
N TYR A 133 -4.87 8.24 -13.55
CA TYR A 133 -3.47 8.30 -13.16
C TYR A 133 -3.09 7.15 -12.22
N ARG A 134 -2.09 6.34 -12.61
CA ARG A 134 -1.58 5.21 -11.82
C ARG A 134 -0.42 5.64 -10.93
N LEU A 135 -0.50 5.29 -9.66
CA LEU A 135 0.47 5.64 -8.64
C LEU A 135 1.57 4.57 -8.52
N SER A 136 2.76 5.03 -8.17
CA SER A 136 3.91 4.20 -7.82
C SER A 136 4.22 4.26 -6.33
N ASN A 137 5.00 3.29 -5.83
CA ASN A 137 5.44 3.29 -4.43
C ASN A 137 6.17 4.58 -4.07
N GLY A 138 5.76 5.19 -2.96
CA GLY A 138 6.32 6.44 -2.45
C GLY A 138 5.76 7.71 -3.09
N ASP A 139 4.92 7.60 -4.12
CA ASP A 139 4.22 8.75 -4.68
C ASP A 139 3.36 9.42 -3.59
N THR A 140 3.28 10.74 -3.66
CA THR A 140 2.40 11.54 -2.79
C THR A 140 1.35 12.23 -3.65
N VAL A 141 0.08 11.87 -3.46
CA VAL A 141 -1.05 12.52 -4.12
C VAL A 141 -1.44 13.74 -3.33
N VAL A 142 -1.36 14.92 -3.92
CA VAL A 142 -1.70 16.18 -3.26
C VAL A 142 -2.98 16.73 -3.87
N TRP A 143 -3.99 16.94 -3.04
CA TRP A 143 -5.23 17.63 -3.38
C TRP A 143 -5.20 19.03 -2.79
N ARG A 144 -5.30 20.06 -3.62
CA ARG A 144 -5.31 21.46 -3.20
C ARG A 144 -6.62 22.13 -3.60
N TYR A 145 -7.23 22.81 -2.65
CA TYR A 145 -8.38 23.67 -2.90
C TYR A 145 -7.87 25.06 -3.27
N THR A 146 -7.94 25.38 -4.56
CA THR A 146 -7.32 26.58 -5.13
C THR A 146 -8.40 27.58 -5.54
N LYS A 147 -8.12 28.86 -5.30
CA LYS A 147 -8.90 29.97 -5.81
C LYS A 147 -8.17 30.64 -6.97
N PHE A 148 -8.89 30.93 -8.05
CA PHE A 148 -8.38 31.65 -9.22
C PHE A 148 -8.93 33.07 -9.33
#